data_AF-A0A7V3D3P3-F1
#
_entry.id   AF-A0A7V3D3P3-F1
#
_cell.length_a   1.000
_cell.length_b   1.000
_cell.length_c   1.000
_cell.angle_alpha   90.00
_cell.angle_beta   90.00
_cell.angle_gamma   90.00
#
_symmetry.space_group_name_H-M   'P 1'
#
loop_
_entity.id
_entity.type
_entity.pdbx_description
1 polymer ?
#
loop_
_entity_poly.entity_id
_entity_poly.type
_entity_poly.pdbx_seq_one_letter_code
_entity_poly.pdbx_strand_id
1 'polypeptide(L)'
;MSGQRLRPHSRDDLPPRRVPATGSVEDLLRESRRLLATRAYAEVIDRLEVHRPAEWVAPEAADLQLLRLLGHAYLARGDAAAARDCLEQLRAVQAERPLLDRDDLAAALSDLCRCYRLLGQPGL
;
A
#
# COMPACT_ATOMS: atom_id res chain seq x y z
N MET A 1 -20.03 54.85 -39.47
CA MET A 1 -19.17 53.67 -39.23
C MET A 1 -19.57 53.07 -37.89
N SER A 2 -20.47 52.09 -37.96
CA SER A 2 -20.94 51.21 -36.88
C SER A 2 -19.77 50.37 -36.33
N GLY A 3 -19.69 49.93 -35.08
CA GLY A 3 -20.52 50.04 -33.90
C GLY A 3 -19.79 49.26 -32.79
N GLN A 4 -19.89 49.72 -31.54
CA GLN A 4 -19.35 49.00 -30.38
C GLN A 4 -20.02 47.62 -30.25
N ARG A 5 -19.22 46.58 -29.99
CA ARG A 5 -19.69 45.32 -29.39
C ARG A 5 -18.77 44.94 -28.23
N LEU A 6 -19.21 45.29 -27.01
CA LEU A 6 -18.92 44.48 -25.83
C LEU A 6 -19.63 43.13 -26.01
N ARG A 7 -18.90 42.03 -25.82
CA ARG A 7 -19.41 40.66 -25.62
C ARG A 7 -18.39 39.85 -24.82
N PRO A 8 -18.85 38.83 -24.08
CA PRO A 8 -18.70 38.78 -22.63
C PRO A 8 -17.70 37.72 -22.14
N HIS A 9 -17.41 37.81 -20.84
CA HIS A 9 -16.83 36.76 -19.98
C HIS A 9 -17.04 35.33 -20.51
N SER A 10 -16.00 34.74 -21.09
CA SER A 10 -15.88 33.28 -21.17
C SER A 10 -15.43 32.76 -19.81
N ARG A 11 -16.40 32.57 -18.92
CA ARG A 11 -16.29 31.58 -17.84
C ARG A 11 -16.27 30.21 -18.51
N ASP A 12 -15.10 29.60 -18.64
CA ASP A 12 -14.91 28.14 -18.51
C ASP A 12 -13.43 27.77 -18.63
N ASP A 13 -12.61 28.39 -17.79
CA ASP A 13 -11.29 27.87 -17.42
C ASP A 13 -11.37 27.39 -15.97
N LEU A 14 -12.32 26.47 -15.72
CA LEU A 14 -12.29 25.68 -14.50
C LEU A 14 -11.26 24.56 -14.74
N PRO A 15 -10.21 24.44 -13.92
CA PRO A 15 -9.32 23.29 -13.99
C PRO A 15 -10.18 22.03 -13.88
N PRO A 16 -9.79 20.90 -14.52
CA PRO A 16 -10.53 19.66 -14.38
C PRO A 16 -10.75 19.43 -12.88
N ARG A 17 -12.02 19.47 -12.49
CA ARG A 17 -12.44 19.09 -11.13
C ARG A 17 -11.75 17.76 -10.88
N ARG A 18 -10.83 17.72 -9.91
CA ARG A 18 -10.36 16.47 -9.34
C ARG A 18 -11.61 15.81 -8.79
N VAL A 19 -12.22 14.96 -9.60
CA VAL A 19 -13.11 13.90 -9.13
C VAL A 19 -12.33 13.25 -7.99
N PRO A 20 -12.86 13.22 -6.76
CA PRO A 20 -12.22 12.49 -5.69
C PRO A 20 -12.28 11.02 -6.10
N ALA A 21 -11.24 10.58 -6.79
CA ALA A 21 -11.04 9.17 -7.05
C ALA A 21 -11.02 8.49 -5.70
N THR A 22 -11.75 7.39 -5.58
CA THR A 22 -11.44 6.28 -4.69
C THR A 22 -9.92 6.29 -4.42
N GLY A 23 -9.52 6.56 -3.17
CA GLY A 23 -8.17 7.06 -2.85
C GLY A 23 -7.05 6.25 -3.54
N SER A 24 -6.05 6.95 -4.05
CA SER A 24 -4.90 6.33 -4.74
C SER A 24 -4.22 5.28 -3.83
N VAL A 25 -3.52 4.31 -4.41
CA VAL A 25 -2.64 3.39 -3.67
C VAL A 25 -1.68 4.17 -2.77
N GLU A 26 -1.23 5.35 -3.19
CA GLU A 26 -0.41 6.26 -2.39
C GLU A 26 -1.15 6.84 -1.17
N ASP A 27 -2.44 7.17 -1.33
CA ASP A 27 -3.28 7.65 -0.22
C ASP A 27 -3.54 6.52 0.77
N LEU A 28 -3.76 5.31 0.27
CA LEU A 28 -3.88 4.11 1.08
C LEU A 28 -2.60 3.84 1.87
N LEU A 29 -1.42 3.91 1.23
CA LEU A 29 -0.12 3.79 1.90
C LEU A 29 0.04 4.83 3.01
N ARG A 30 -0.30 6.09 2.72
CA ARG A 30 -0.20 7.18 3.70
C ARG A 30 -1.10 6.92 4.91
N GLU A 31 -2.35 6.54 4.66
CA GLU A 31 -3.33 6.31 5.73
C GLU A 31 -3.00 5.06 6.54
N SER A 32 -2.60 3.95 5.90
CA SER A 32 -2.18 2.74 6.59
C SER A 32 -0.97 3.01 7.50
N ARG A 33 0.02 3.80 7.05
CA ARG A 33 1.16 4.22 7.90
C ARG A 33 0.70 5.04 9.10
N ARG A 34 -0.26 5.95 8.91
CA ARG A 34 -0.84 6.75 10.00
C ARG A 34 -1.55 5.85 11.02
N LEU A 35 -2.39 4.94 10.57
CA LEU A 35 -3.11 4.00 11.44
C LEU A 35 -2.16 3.09 12.22
N LEU A 36 -1.11 2.57 11.57
CA LEU A 36 -0.04 1.82 12.23
C LEU A 36 0.66 2.63 13.32
N ALA A 37 0.96 3.90 13.08
CA ALA A 37 1.56 4.78 14.08
C ALA A 37 0.65 4.95 15.33
N THR A 38 -0.66 4.90 15.14
CA THR A 38 -1.66 4.91 16.23
C THR A 38 -1.96 3.52 16.81
N ARG A 39 -1.28 2.47 16.34
CA ARG A 39 -1.51 1.06 16.71
C ARG A 39 -2.92 0.55 16.36
N ALA A 40 -3.58 1.16 15.40
CA ALA A 40 -4.89 0.72 14.89
C ALA A 40 -4.73 -0.47 13.92
N TYR A 41 -4.13 -1.57 14.40
CA TYR A 41 -3.72 -2.69 13.56
C TYR A 41 -4.89 -3.41 12.91
N ALA A 42 -6.01 -3.58 13.62
CA ALA A 42 -7.21 -4.21 13.07
C ALA A 42 -7.77 -3.42 11.88
N GLU A 43 -7.86 -2.10 12.00
CA GLU A 43 -8.34 -1.24 10.92
C GLU A 43 -7.41 -1.26 9.69
N VAL A 44 -6.09 -1.31 9.91
CA VAL A 44 -5.13 -1.51 8.83
C VAL A 44 -5.38 -2.84 8.13
N ILE A 45 -5.57 -3.92 8.88
CA ILE A 45 -5.81 -5.26 8.33
C ILE A 45 -7.10 -5.28 7.52
N ASP A 46 -8.22 -4.86 8.12
CA ASP A 46 -9.53 -4.86 7.46
C ASP A 46 -9.50 -4.06 6.16
N ARG A 47 -8.78 -2.93 6.15
CA ARG A 47 -8.64 -2.07 4.97
C ARG A 47 -7.76 -2.71 3.90
N LEU A 48 -6.60 -3.26 4.28
CA LEU A 48 -5.62 -3.78 3.33
C LEU A 48 -5.96 -5.18 2.82
N GLU A 49 -6.71 -6.00 3.56
CA GLU A 49 -7.19 -7.30 3.09
C GLU A 49 -8.07 -7.17 1.84
N VAL A 50 -8.91 -6.14 1.77
CA VAL A 50 -9.72 -5.83 0.57
C VAL A 50 -8.83 -5.56 -0.65
N HIS A 51 -7.63 -5.03 -0.40
CA HIS A 51 -6.62 -4.73 -1.41
C HIS A 51 -5.54 -5.81 -1.50
N ARG A 52 -5.76 -7.02 -0.96
CA ARG A 52 -4.86 -8.18 -1.09
C ARG A 52 -5.38 -9.09 -2.21
N PRO A 53 -5.03 -8.88 -3.48
CA PRO A 53 -5.48 -9.75 -4.54
C PRO A 53 -4.60 -11.00 -4.54
N ALA A 54 -5.23 -12.15 -4.76
CA ALA A 54 -4.52 -13.41 -4.98
C ALA A 54 -3.64 -13.38 -6.24
N GLU A 55 -3.87 -12.41 -7.13
CA GLU A 55 -3.23 -12.31 -8.44
C GLU A 55 -2.96 -10.85 -8.77
N TRP A 56 -1.94 -10.24 -8.15
CA TRP A 56 -1.36 -9.04 -8.72
C TRP A 56 -0.77 -9.40 -10.08
N VAL A 57 -1.56 -9.16 -11.14
CA VAL A 57 -1.21 -9.47 -12.53
C VAL A 57 0.07 -8.75 -12.95
N ALA A 58 0.35 -7.58 -12.36
CA ALA A 58 1.62 -6.87 -12.48
C ALA A 58 1.86 -6.02 -11.21
N PRO A 59 2.51 -6.57 -10.17
CA PRO A 59 2.73 -5.81 -8.95
C PRO A 59 3.68 -4.63 -9.20
N GLU A 60 3.39 -3.49 -8.59
CA GLU A 60 4.23 -2.31 -8.53
C GLU A 60 4.89 -2.18 -7.14
N ALA A 61 5.88 -1.29 -7.00
CA ALA A 61 6.55 -1.08 -5.72
C ALA A 61 5.58 -0.71 -4.58
N ALA A 62 4.56 0.09 -4.90
CA ALA A 62 3.54 0.51 -3.96
C ALA A 62 2.70 -0.67 -3.43
N ASP A 63 2.44 -1.67 -4.28
CA ASP A 63 1.75 -2.89 -3.90
C ASP A 63 2.58 -3.69 -2.88
N LEU A 64 3.88 -3.90 -3.15
CA LEU A 64 4.75 -4.59 -2.19
C LEU A 64 4.85 -3.85 -0.86
N GLN A 65 4.82 -2.51 -0.89
CA GLN A 65 4.76 -1.72 0.35
C GLN A 65 3.45 -1.96 1.11
N LEU A 66 2.30 -2.09 0.44
CA LEU A 66 1.04 -2.46 1.09
C LEU A 66 1.09 -3.85 1.71
N LEU A 67 1.64 -4.86 1.01
CA LEU A 67 1.86 -6.20 1.57
C LEU A 67 2.76 -6.16 2.81
N ARG A 68 3.82 -5.34 2.80
CA ARG A 68 4.70 -5.15 3.95
C ARG A 68 3.94 -4.57 5.14
N LEU A 69 3.14 -3.53 4.93
CA LEU A 69 2.34 -2.91 6.00
C LEU A 69 1.26 -3.85 6.54
N LEU A 70 0.63 -4.64 5.69
CA LEU A 70 -0.33 -5.66 6.10
C LEU A 70 0.35 -6.77 6.93
N GLY A 71 1.49 -7.29 6.46
CA GLY A 71 2.29 -8.27 7.20
C GLY A 71 2.73 -7.74 8.57
N HIS A 72 3.18 -6.49 8.61
CA HIS A 72 3.53 -5.80 9.86
C HIS A 72 2.33 -5.67 10.81
N ALA A 73 1.15 -5.30 10.29
CA ALA A 73 -0.07 -5.18 11.09
C ALA A 73 -0.49 -6.52 11.71
N TYR A 74 -0.47 -7.61 10.94
CA TYR A 74 -0.72 -8.96 11.46
C TYR A 74 0.28 -9.34 12.55
N LEU A 75 1.57 -9.10 12.31
CA LEU A 75 2.63 -9.42 13.26
C LEU A 75 2.46 -8.63 14.57
N ALA A 76 2.11 -7.34 14.48
CA ALA A 76 1.83 -6.49 15.63
C ALA A 76 0.57 -6.91 16.40
N ARG A 77 -0.41 -7.53 15.72
CA ARG A 77 -1.60 -8.15 16.32
C ARG A 77 -1.33 -9.55 16.90
N GLY A 78 -0.14 -10.11 16.67
CA GLY A 78 0.26 -11.44 17.13
C GLY A 78 -0.07 -12.58 16.16
N ASP A 79 -0.57 -12.26 14.97
CA ASP A 79 -0.90 -13.25 13.93
C ASP A 79 0.33 -13.51 13.04
N ALA A 80 1.28 -14.27 13.58
CA ALA A 80 2.54 -14.56 12.89
C ALA A 80 2.35 -15.39 11.61
N ALA A 81 1.27 -16.18 11.51
CA ALA A 81 0.98 -17.00 10.34
C ALA A 81 0.54 -16.12 9.15
N ALA A 82 -0.47 -15.26 9.36
CA ALA A 82 -0.93 -14.34 8.32
C ALA A 82 0.16 -13.34 7.92
N ALA A 83 0.98 -12.89 8.88
CA ALA A 83 2.12 -12.03 8.62
C ALA A 83 3.15 -12.73 7.71
N ARG A 84 3.53 -13.98 8.02
CA ARG A 84 4.45 -14.77 7.19
C ARG A 84 3.93 -14.88 5.77
N ASP A 85 2.66 -15.21 5.59
CA ASP A 85 2.09 -15.41 4.25
C ASP A 85 2.15 -14.14 3.40
N CYS A 86 1.90 -12.96 3.98
CA CYS A 86 2.05 -11.68 3.27
C CYS A 86 3.51 -11.41 2.88
N LEU A 87 4.44 -11.66 3.79
CA LEU A 87 5.87 -11.38 3.60
C LEU A 87 6.55 -12.38 2.67
N GLU A 88 6.08 -13.63 2.63
CA GLU A 88 6.50 -14.63 1.65
C GLU A 88 6.01 -14.28 0.24
N GLN A 89 4.76 -13.83 0.10
CA GLN A 89 4.26 -13.32 -1.18
C GLN A 89 5.09 -12.13 -1.66
N LEU A 90 5.40 -11.17 -0.78
CA LEU A 90 6.29 -10.06 -1.09
C LEU A 90 7.67 -10.54 -1.54
N ARG A 91 8.27 -11.50 -0.82
CA ARG A 91 9.60 -12.05 -1.14
C ARG A 91 9.61 -12.75 -2.50
N ALA A 92 8.59 -13.54 -2.81
CA ALA A 92 8.44 -14.21 -4.10
C ALA A 92 8.39 -13.20 -5.24
N VAL A 93 7.54 -12.17 -5.12
CA VAL A 93 7.43 -11.11 -6.12
C VAL A 93 8.74 -10.33 -6.25
N GLN A 94 9.40 -9.98 -5.15
CA GLN A 94 10.67 -9.25 -5.18
C GLN A 94 11.79 -10.06 -5.88
N ALA A 95 11.78 -11.38 -5.73
CA ALA A 95 12.74 -12.26 -6.38
C ALA A 95 12.55 -12.33 -7.90
N GLU A 96 11.30 -12.27 -8.36
CA GLU A 96 10.97 -12.21 -9.80
C GLU A 96 11.20 -10.81 -10.38
N ARG A 97 10.85 -9.76 -9.61
CA ARG A 97 10.89 -8.36 -10.02
C ARG A 97 11.41 -7.50 -8.87
N PRO A 98 12.62 -6.92 -8.97
CA PRO A 98 13.18 -6.10 -7.90
C PRO A 98 12.50 -4.73 -7.86
N LEU A 99 11.41 -4.61 -7.08
CA LEU A 99 10.55 -3.42 -7.02
C LEU A 99 10.81 -2.56 -5.78
N LEU A 100 11.14 -3.18 -4.64
CA LEU A 100 11.52 -2.48 -3.42
C LEU A 100 13.00 -2.10 -3.43
N ASP A 101 13.31 -0.98 -2.76
CA ASP A 101 14.69 -0.65 -2.41
C ASP A 101 15.25 -1.60 -1.34
N ARG A 102 16.56 -1.45 -1.08
CA ARG A 102 17.29 -2.31 -0.13
C ARG A 102 16.76 -2.22 1.29
N ASP A 103 16.33 -1.03 1.73
CA ASP A 103 15.94 -0.78 3.11
C ASP A 103 14.54 -1.33 3.38
N ASP A 104 13.60 -1.10 2.46
CA ASP A 104 12.25 -1.68 2.50
C ASP A 104 12.30 -3.22 2.42
N LEU A 105 13.18 -3.78 1.59
CA LEU A 105 13.40 -5.23 1.52
C LEU A 105 13.99 -5.78 2.82
N ALA A 106 15.01 -5.13 3.38
CA ALA A 106 15.64 -5.56 4.63
C ALA A 106 14.64 -5.54 5.80
N ALA A 107 13.76 -4.55 5.85
CA ALA A 107 12.69 -4.49 6.84
C ALA A 107 11.70 -5.66 6.67
N ALA A 108 11.24 -5.93 5.45
CA ALA A 108 10.34 -7.05 5.16
C ALA A 108 10.94 -8.41 5.56
N LEU A 109 12.23 -8.64 5.24
CA LEU A 109 12.93 -9.88 5.62
C LEU A 109 13.14 -9.99 7.13
N SER A 110 13.38 -8.88 7.82
CA SER A 110 13.49 -8.86 9.29
C SER A 110 12.18 -9.26 9.96
N ASP A 111 11.05 -8.74 9.47
CA ASP A 111 9.72 -9.14 9.93
C ASP A 111 9.42 -10.61 9.61
N LEU A 112 9.81 -11.10 8.43
CA LEU A 112 9.62 -12.51 8.04
C LEU A 112 10.43 -13.45 8.95
N CYS A 113 11.69 -13.12 9.23
CA CYS A 113 12.52 -13.85 10.20
C CYS A 113 11.91 -13.85 11.61
N ARG A 114 11.20 -12.79 12.00
CA ARG A 114 10.47 -12.75 13.26
C ARG A 114 9.26 -13.68 13.24
N CYS A 115 8.51 -13.72 12.13
CA CYS A 115 7.39 -14.64 11.96
C CYS A 115 7.84 -16.10 12.13
N TYR A 116 8.91 -16.50 11.44
CA TYR A 116 9.47 -17.86 11.57
C TYR A 116 9.83 -18.21 13.01
N ARG A 117 10.51 -17.30 13.73
CA ARG A 117 10.85 -17.48 15.14
C ARG A 117 9.62 -17.66 16.03
N LEU A 118 8.57 -16.85 15.82
CA LEU A 118 7.33 -16.95 16.60
C LEU A 118 6.54 -18.24 16.31
N LEU A 119 6.63 -18.76 15.09
CA LEU A 119 5.99 -20.02 14.69
C LEU A 119 6.79 -21.26 15.11
N GLY A 120 7.97 -21.10 15.73
CA GLY A 120 8.86 -22.21 16.08
C GLY A 120 9.41 -22.95 14.87
N GLN A 121 9.42 -22.30 13.70
CA GLN A 121 9.92 -22.85 12.45
C GLN A 121 11.32 -22.29 12.21
N PRO A 122 12.33 -23.12 11.86
CA PRO A 122 13.57 -22.59 11.35
C PRO A 122 13.25 -21.83 10.06
N GLY A 123 13.42 -20.50 10.07
CA GLY A 123 13.28 -19.71 8.86
C GLY A 123 14.28 -20.17 7.81
N LEU A 124 13.86 -20.10 6.54
CA LEU A 124 14.64 -20.49 5.35
C LEU A 124 16.01 -19.80 5.29
#